data_AF-A0A1N6R8P1-F1
#
_entry.id   AF-A0A1N6R8P1-F1
#
_cell.length_a   1.000
_cell.length_b   1.000
_cell.length_c   1.000
_cell.angle_alpha   90.00
_cell.angle_beta   90.00
_cell.angle_gamma   90.00
#
_symmetry.space_group_name_H-M   'P 1'
#
loop_
_entity.id
_entity.type
_entity.pdbx_description
1 polymer ?
#
loop_
_entity_poly.entity_id
_entity_poly.type
_entity_poly.pdbx_seq_one_letter_code
_entity_poly.pdbx_strand_id
1 'polypeptide(L)'
;MALVVQKYGGSSVANAERIKRVAERIVAARKAGDDVVVVVSAMGDTTDELLDLANQVSPLPPGRELDMLLTAGERISMALLAMAIHNLGYEARSFTGSQAGVITTSVHGKARIIDVTPGRLKGALDEGSVVIVAGFQGVSQDTKDVTTLGRGGSDTTAVALAAALHADVCEIYTDVDGIFSADPRIVPNARHIKQITYEEMLELAACGAKVLHLRSVEYARRAGLPIHVRSSYSTNTGTMVTGSMEDLPVEQALITGVAHDRSEAKITIVGVPDEPGAAARIFDTAAGAEINIDMIVQNVSTEGTGRTDISFTLPKTDGPTAMAALSKIQESVKFKGLLYDDHVGKVSLIGAGMRSHPGVAAGFFAALGAAGVNIEMISTSEIRVSVVCRDTDLDAAVRAIHDAFDLGGDTEAVVYAGTGR
;
A
#
# COMPACT_ATOMS: atom_id res chain seq x y z
N MET A 1 -20.37 -12.54 19.86
CA MET A 1 -19.30 -13.36 19.28
C MET A 1 -19.01 -12.72 17.94
N ALA A 2 -18.01 -11.85 17.88
CA ALA A 2 -17.58 -11.25 16.61
C ALA A 2 -16.51 -12.15 15.98
N LEU A 3 -16.42 -12.16 14.66
CA LEU A 3 -15.29 -12.74 13.95
C LEU A 3 -14.32 -11.63 13.56
N VAL A 4 -13.10 -11.71 14.10
CA VAL A 4 -12.06 -10.70 13.90
C VAL A 4 -10.90 -11.34 13.13
N VAL A 5 -10.47 -10.68 12.06
CA VAL A 5 -9.22 -11.03 11.36
C VAL A 5 -8.12 -10.05 11.75
N GLN A 6 -7.04 -10.53 12.37
CA GLN A 6 -5.93 -9.71 12.83
C GLN A 6 -4.68 -9.95 12.00
N LYS A 7 -4.17 -8.93 11.31
CA LYS A 7 -2.89 -9.01 10.60
C LYS A 7 -1.78 -8.40 11.43
N TYR A 8 -0.65 -9.09 11.56
CA TYR A 8 0.55 -8.56 12.20
C TYR A 8 1.70 -8.44 11.18
N GLY A 9 2.18 -7.21 10.97
CA GLY A 9 3.36 -6.94 10.11
C GLY A 9 4.68 -7.42 10.71
N GLY A 10 5.76 -7.38 9.92
CA GLY A 10 7.06 -7.93 10.31
C GLY A 10 7.64 -7.29 11.58
N SER A 11 7.49 -5.98 11.77
CA SER A 11 7.88 -5.28 13.00
C SER A 11 7.13 -5.80 14.24
N SER A 12 5.87 -6.20 14.06
CA SER A 12 5.04 -6.75 15.14
C SER A 12 5.48 -8.15 15.59
N VAL A 13 6.21 -8.90 14.76
CA VAL A 13 6.70 -10.26 15.04
C VAL A 13 8.22 -10.38 14.92
N ALA A 14 8.95 -9.26 15.03
CA ALA A 14 10.38 -9.20 14.73
C ALA A 14 11.26 -10.08 15.63
N ASN A 15 10.80 -10.40 16.85
CA ASN A 15 11.55 -11.24 17.79
C ASN A 15 10.60 -11.98 18.75
N ALA A 16 11.16 -12.87 19.56
CA ALA A 16 10.39 -13.71 20.48
C ALA A 16 9.56 -12.92 21.51
N GLU A 17 10.06 -11.78 22.01
CA GLU A 17 9.30 -10.94 22.95
C GLU A 17 8.07 -10.33 22.26
N ARG A 18 8.25 -9.82 21.03
CA ARG A 18 7.16 -9.29 20.21
C ARG A 18 6.12 -10.37 19.90
N ILE A 19 6.55 -11.57 19.52
CA ILE A 19 5.65 -12.71 19.26
C ILE A 19 4.83 -13.07 20.51
N LYS A 20 5.44 -13.08 21.70
CA LYS A 20 4.71 -13.31 22.96
C LYS A 20 3.65 -12.24 23.22
N ARG A 21 3.97 -10.96 23.02
CA ARG A 21 3.00 -9.85 23.15
C ARG A 21 1.84 -9.98 22.16
N VAL A 22 2.13 -10.39 20.92
CA VAL A 22 1.08 -10.66 19.91
C VAL A 22 0.19 -11.82 20.37
N ALA A 23 0.77 -12.91 20.86
CA ALA A 23 0.00 -14.04 21.40
C ALA A 23 -0.90 -13.65 22.58
N GLU A 24 -0.41 -12.84 23.52
CA GLU A 24 -1.19 -12.31 24.64
C GLU A 24 -2.41 -11.50 24.16
N ARG A 25 -2.22 -10.67 23.13
CA ARG A 25 -3.31 -9.87 22.53
C ARG A 25 -4.36 -10.75 21.85
N ILE A 26 -3.94 -11.74 21.07
CA ILE A 26 -4.84 -12.68 20.41
C ILE A 26 -5.66 -13.46 21.45
N VAL A 27 -5.00 -13.94 22.51
CA VAL A 27 -5.66 -14.62 23.62
C VAL A 27 -6.62 -13.69 24.37
N ALA A 28 -6.30 -12.41 24.52
CA ALA A 28 -7.22 -11.44 25.11
C ALA A 28 -8.50 -11.28 24.28
N ALA A 29 -8.41 -11.24 22.95
CA ALA A 29 -9.58 -11.21 22.06
C ALA A 29 -10.41 -12.51 22.18
N ARG A 30 -9.77 -13.69 22.21
CA ARG A 30 -10.48 -14.96 22.48
C ARG A 30 -11.18 -14.96 23.84
N LYS A 31 -10.55 -14.40 24.88
CA LYS A 31 -11.15 -14.26 26.23
C LYS A 31 -12.36 -13.32 26.24
N ALA A 32 -12.39 -12.33 25.36
CA ALA A 32 -13.54 -11.45 25.17
C ALA A 32 -14.70 -12.14 24.45
N GLY A 33 -14.50 -13.35 23.92
CA GLY A 33 -15.51 -14.14 23.22
C GLY A 33 -15.55 -13.89 21.73
N ASP A 34 -14.47 -13.40 21.12
CA ASP A 34 -14.36 -13.24 19.67
C ASP A 34 -13.71 -14.46 19.03
N ASP A 35 -14.16 -14.85 17.84
CA ASP A 35 -13.42 -15.79 16.98
C ASP A 35 -12.31 -15.05 16.26
N VAL A 36 -11.10 -15.65 16.24
CA VAL A 36 -9.90 -14.95 15.79
C VAL A 36 -9.18 -15.73 14.71
N VAL A 37 -9.04 -15.09 13.54
CA VAL A 37 -8.13 -15.50 12.47
C VAL A 37 -6.97 -14.52 12.45
N VAL A 38 -5.76 -15.04 12.43
CA VAL A 38 -4.54 -14.25 12.48
C VAL A 38 -3.80 -14.41 11.16
N VAL A 39 -3.36 -13.31 10.56
CA VAL A 39 -2.45 -13.31 9.41
C VAL A 39 -1.11 -12.76 9.85
N VAL A 40 -0.02 -13.48 9.58
CA VAL A 40 1.33 -13.03 9.94
C VAL A 40 2.21 -12.86 8.70
N SER A 41 3.03 -11.81 8.72
CA SER A 41 4.16 -11.63 7.81
C SER A 41 5.41 -12.35 8.33
N ALA A 42 6.47 -12.40 7.51
CA ALA A 42 7.80 -12.83 7.96
C ALA A 42 8.32 -11.92 9.10
N MET A 43 9.23 -12.44 9.92
CA MET A 43 9.79 -11.72 11.07
C MET A 43 10.69 -10.56 10.62
N GLY A 44 10.48 -9.35 11.15
CA GLY A 44 11.38 -8.22 10.90
C GLY A 44 11.65 -7.99 9.41
N ASP A 45 12.92 -7.98 9.04
CA ASP A 45 13.41 -7.75 7.68
C ASP A 45 13.71 -9.05 6.92
N THR A 46 13.28 -10.22 7.42
CA THR A 46 13.61 -11.54 6.84
C THR A 46 13.24 -11.67 5.36
N THR A 47 12.15 -11.06 4.90
CA THR A 47 11.80 -11.09 3.47
C THR A 47 12.87 -10.42 2.61
N ASP A 48 13.40 -9.27 3.05
CA ASP A 48 14.44 -8.54 2.34
C ASP A 48 15.77 -9.30 2.41
N GLU A 49 16.12 -9.88 3.57
CA GLU A 49 17.31 -10.74 3.73
C GLU A 49 17.27 -11.96 2.79
N LEU A 50 16.10 -12.58 2.62
CA LEU A 50 15.92 -13.71 1.71
C LEU A 50 16.02 -13.29 0.24
N LEU A 51 15.50 -12.11 -0.12
CA LEU A 51 15.66 -11.54 -1.46
C LEU A 51 17.12 -11.25 -1.77
N ASP A 52 17.84 -10.63 -0.84
CA ASP A 52 19.27 -10.32 -0.96
C ASP A 52 20.10 -11.60 -1.11
N LEU A 53 19.80 -12.63 -0.31
CA LEU A 53 20.45 -13.93 -0.43
C LEU A 53 20.16 -14.59 -1.79
N ALA A 54 18.91 -14.56 -2.27
CA ALA A 54 18.55 -15.10 -3.57
C ALA A 54 19.34 -14.42 -4.71
N ASN A 55 19.49 -13.10 -4.64
CA ASN A 55 20.25 -12.31 -5.61
C ASN A 55 21.77 -12.61 -5.58
N GLN A 56 22.31 -12.96 -4.42
CA GLN A 56 23.70 -13.42 -4.29
C GLN A 56 23.90 -14.81 -4.92
N VAL A 57 22.88 -15.68 -4.87
CA VAL A 57 22.93 -17.02 -5.50
C VAL A 57 22.71 -16.95 -7.01
N SER A 58 21.76 -16.12 -7.47
CA SER A 58 21.46 -15.93 -8.88
C SER A 58 21.10 -14.47 -9.14
N PRO A 59 21.74 -13.80 -10.13
CA PRO A 59 21.37 -12.43 -10.51
C PRO A 59 19.97 -12.33 -11.15
N LEU A 60 19.37 -13.46 -11.52
CA LEU A 60 18.00 -13.54 -12.03
C LEU A 60 17.33 -14.80 -11.45
N PRO A 61 16.89 -14.79 -10.17
CA PRO A 61 16.27 -15.94 -9.54
C PRO A 61 14.99 -16.36 -10.28
N PRO A 62 14.79 -17.66 -10.59
CA PRO A 62 13.52 -18.11 -11.17
C PRO A 62 12.36 -17.82 -10.22
N GLY A 63 11.31 -17.13 -10.72
CA GLY A 63 10.20 -16.66 -9.88
C GLY A 63 9.51 -17.75 -9.06
N ARG A 64 9.38 -18.96 -9.60
CA ARG A 64 8.80 -20.11 -8.89
C ARG A 64 9.58 -20.48 -7.62
N GLU A 65 10.90 -20.54 -7.71
CA GLU A 65 11.75 -20.85 -6.54
C GLU A 65 11.82 -19.69 -5.58
N LEU A 66 11.77 -18.46 -6.10
CA LEU A 66 11.74 -17.26 -5.28
C LEU A 66 10.47 -17.24 -4.42
N ASP A 67 9.30 -17.53 -5.00
CA ASP A 67 8.06 -17.66 -4.24
C ASP A 67 8.17 -18.76 -3.17
N MET A 68 8.75 -19.92 -3.49
CA MET A 68 8.99 -20.97 -2.51
C MET A 68 9.91 -20.52 -1.36
N LEU A 69 10.94 -19.72 -1.66
CA LEU A 69 11.86 -19.18 -0.66
C LEU A 69 11.16 -18.19 0.28
N LEU A 70 10.49 -17.18 -0.28
CA LEU A 70 9.90 -16.09 0.51
C LEU A 70 8.78 -16.58 1.44
N THR A 71 8.00 -17.56 0.98
CA THR A 71 6.94 -18.16 1.80
C THR A 71 7.47 -18.95 3.01
N ALA A 72 8.74 -19.34 3.03
CA ALA A 72 9.35 -19.95 4.21
C ALA A 72 9.40 -18.97 5.40
N GLY A 73 9.61 -17.68 5.14
CA GLY A 73 9.66 -16.64 6.18
C GLY A 73 8.38 -16.55 7.01
N GLU A 74 7.22 -16.60 6.36
CA GLU A 74 5.92 -16.55 7.05
C GLU A 74 5.59 -17.84 7.78
N ARG A 75 6.08 -18.97 7.26
CA ARG A 75 5.92 -20.27 7.92
C ARG A 75 6.68 -20.33 9.24
N ILE A 76 7.82 -19.66 9.34
CA ILE A 76 8.56 -19.50 10.59
C ILE A 76 7.73 -18.69 11.59
N SER A 77 7.22 -17.52 11.17
CA SER A 77 6.39 -16.65 12.03
C SER A 77 5.14 -17.36 12.56
N MET A 78 4.38 -18.04 11.70
CA MET A 78 3.12 -18.68 12.11
C MET A 78 3.35 -19.82 13.10
N ALA A 79 4.44 -20.60 12.92
CA ALA A 79 4.78 -21.69 13.81
C ALA A 79 5.18 -21.19 15.20
N LEU A 80 6.02 -20.15 15.27
CA LEU A 80 6.42 -19.55 16.55
C LEU A 80 5.24 -18.92 17.28
N LEU A 81 4.35 -18.24 16.55
CA LEU A 81 3.14 -17.66 17.14
C LEU A 81 2.19 -18.76 17.67
N ALA A 82 2.02 -19.85 16.92
CA ALA A 82 1.22 -20.99 17.38
C ALA A 82 1.78 -21.56 18.70
N MET A 83 3.09 -21.74 18.82
CA MET A 83 3.73 -22.21 20.05
C MET A 83 3.49 -21.25 21.23
N ALA A 84 3.57 -19.94 20.97
CA ALA A 84 3.31 -18.94 22.00
C ALA A 84 1.85 -18.95 22.49
N ILE A 85 0.88 -19.16 21.60
CA ILE A 85 -0.55 -19.24 21.96
C ILE A 85 -0.84 -20.52 22.76
N HIS A 86 -0.26 -21.67 22.39
CA HIS A 86 -0.39 -22.90 23.17
C HIS A 86 0.17 -22.76 24.59
N ASN A 87 1.29 -22.05 24.76
CA ASN A 87 1.85 -21.77 26.09
C ASN A 87 0.91 -20.94 26.97
N LEU A 88 -0.02 -20.18 26.37
CA LEU A 88 -1.05 -19.42 27.07
C LEU A 88 -2.33 -20.23 27.33
N GLY A 89 -2.35 -21.52 26.97
CA GLY A 89 -3.46 -22.45 27.22
C GLY A 89 -4.56 -22.45 26.15
N TYR A 90 -4.29 -21.92 24.96
CA TYR A 90 -5.25 -21.88 23.85
C TYR A 90 -4.76 -22.74 22.67
N GLU A 91 -5.69 -23.45 22.05
CA GLU A 91 -5.42 -24.22 20.84
C GLU A 91 -5.24 -23.28 19.64
N ALA A 92 -4.17 -23.47 18.87
CA ALA A 92 -3.88 -22.70 17.67
C ALA A 92 -3.53 -23.59 16.48
N ARG A 93 -4.06 -23.28 15.29
CA ARG A 93 -3.83 -24.07 14.06
C ARG A 93 -3.26 -23.21 12.96
N SER A 94 -2.10 -23.60 12.44
CA SER A 94 -1.41 -22.89 11.35
C SER A 94 -1.80 -23.43 9.97
N PHE A 95 -2.03 -22.53 9.03
CA PHE A 95 -2.38 -22.83 7.64
C PHE A 95 -1.49 -22.01 6.69
N THR A 96 -0.93 -22.65 5.66
CA THR A 96 -0.33 -21.91 4.53
C THR A 96 -1.42 -21.30 3.65
N GLY A 97 -1.08 -20.36 2.76
CA GLY A 97 -2.07 -19.75 1.85
C GLY A 97 -2.85 -20.77 1.02
N SER A 98 -2.17 -21.82 0.55
CA SER A 98 -2.82 -22.96 -0.14
C SER A 98 -3.80 -23.73 0.75
N GLN A 99 -3.47 -23.91 2.03
CA GLN A 99 -4.36 -24.58 3.00
C GLN A 99 -5.49 -23.67 3.49
N ALA A 100 -5.30 -22.36 3.42
CA ALA A 100 -6.32 -21.35 3.68
C ALA A 100 -7.27 -21.12 2.51
N GLY A 101 -7.03 -21.77 1.37
CA GLY A 101 -7.87 -21.69 0.18
C GLY A 101 -7.68 -20.42 -0.62
N VAL A 102 -6.54 -19.73 -0.51
CA VAL A 102 -6.20 -18.54 -1.29
C VAL A 102 -5.76 -18.96 -2.70
N ILE A 103 -6.66 -18.83 -3.67
CA ILE A 103 -6.45 -19.22 -5.07
C ILE A 103 -5.98 -17.99 -5.85
N THR A 104 -4.93 -18.15 -6.65
CA THR A 104 -4.25 -17.03 -7.32
C THR A 104 -3.99 -17.30 -8.80
N THR A 105 -3.64 -16.24 -9.52
CA THR A 105 -3.05 -16.33 -10.86
C THR A 105 -1.64 -16.94 -10.82
N SER A 106 -1.10 -17.34 -11.97
CA SER A 106 0.18 -18.05 -12.10
C SER A 106 1.43 -17.16 -12.17
N VAL A 107 1.27 -15.83 -12.08
CA VAL A 107 2.40 -14.89 -12.20
C VAL A 107 3.15 -14.80 -10.87
N HIS A 108 4.29 -15.48 -10.77
CA HIS A 108 5.14 -15.48 -9.59
C HIS A 108 5.61 -14.06 -9.19
N GLY A 109 5.75 -13.81 -7.89
CA GLY A 109 6.14 -12.49 -7.34
C GLY A 109 5.06 -11.40 -7.37
N LYS A 110 4.04 -11.53 -8.22
CA LYS A 110 3.00 -10.50 -8.45
C LYS A 110 1.59 -11.11 -8.64
N ALA A 111 1.34 -12.27 -8.06
CA ALA A 111 0.08 -12.99 -8.26
C ALA A 111 -1.11 -12.20 -7.71
N ARG A 112 -2.29 -12.41 -8.31
CA ARG A 112 -3.55 -11.79 -7.88
C ARG A 112 -4.47 -12.84 -7.31
N ILE A 113 -5.17 -12.53 -6.22
CA ILE A 113 -6.19 -13.40 -5.65
C ILE A 113 -7.38 -13.47 -6.61
N ILE A 114 -7.73 -14.69 -7.02
CA ILE A 114 -8.90 -14.99 -7.85
C ILE A 114 -10.09 -15.28 -6.94
N ASP A 115 -9.88 -16.14 -5.94
CA ASP A 115 -10.92 -16.60 -5.02
C ASP A 115 -10.32 -17.04 -3.69
N VAL A 116 -11.13 -17.07 -2.64
CA VAL A 116 -10.75 -17.53 -1.31
C VAL A 116 -11.79 -18.52 -0.80
N THR A 117 -11.37 -19.77 -0.58
CA THR A 117 -12.23 -20.88 -0.13
C THR A 117 -11.83 -21.35 1.27
N PRO A 118 -12.24 -20.64 2.34
CA PRO A 118 -11.69 -20.83 3.68
C PRO A 118 -12.34 -22.00 4.45
N GLY A 119 -12.66 -23.11 3.78
CA GLY A 119 -13.41 -24.23 4.38
C GLY A 119 -12.68 -24.86 5.58
N ARG A 120 -11.36 -25.04 5.48
CA ARG A 120 -10.54 -25.56 6.58
C ARG A 120 -10.43 -24.61 7.77
N LEU A 121 -10.51 -23.31 7.51
CA LEU A 121 -10.43 -22.27 8.54
C LEU A 121 -11.73 -22.24 9.33
N LYS A 122 -12.89 -22.29 8.63
CA LYS A 122 -14.20 -22.40 9.27
C LYS A 122 -14.29 -23.60 10.22
N GLY A 123 -13.91 -24.79 9.75
CA GLY A 123 -13.92 -25.98 10.62
C GLY A 123 -13.01 -25.86 11.85
N ALA A 124 -11.86 -25.20 11.73
CA ALA A 124 -10.98 -24.95 12.88
C ALA A 124 -11.55 -23.92 13.87
N LEU A 125 -12.23 -22.88 13.37
CA LEU A 125 -12.94 -21.90 14.19
C LEU A 125 -14.12 -22.55 14.93
N ASP A 126 -14.90 -23.41 14.26
CA ASP A 126 -16.02 -24.15 14.85
C ASP A 126 -15.57 -25.06 16.01
N GLU A 127 -14.33 -25.57 15.93
CA GLU A 127 -13.68 -26.34 17.00
C GLU A 127 -13.05 -25.46 18.10
N GLY A 128 -13.22 -24.14 18.03
CA GLY A 128 -12.76 -23.16 19.02
C GLY A 128 -11.28 -22.79 18.91
N SER A 129 -10.58 -23.22 17.86
CA SER A 129 -9.15 -22.93 17.68
C SER A 129 -8.91 -21.48 17.25
N VAL A 130 -7.79 -20.89 17.67
CA VAL A 130 -7.24 -19.72 17.01
C VAL A 130 -6.64 -20.17 15.67
N VAL A 131 -7.07 -19.55 14.58
CA VAL A 131 -6.58 -19.87 13.25
C VAL A 131 -5.45 -18.92 12.88
N ILE A 132 -4.30 -19.43 12.46
CA ILE A 132 -3.15 -18.63 12.02
C ILE A 132 -2.88 -18.95 10.55
N VAL A 133 -2.80 -17.94 9.71
CA VAL A 133 -2.52 -18.05 8.29
C VAL A 133 -1.22 -17.32 7.98
N ALA A 134 -0.31 -18.00 7.28
CA ALA A 134 0.83 -17.32 6.68
C ALA A 134 0.34 -16.48 5.49
N GLY A 135 0.44 -15.15 5.61
CA GLY A 135 -0.05 -14.18 4.62
C GLY A 135 0.77 -14.17 3.34
N PHE A 136 0.49 -13.25 2.40
CA PHE A 136 1.30 -12.96 1.18
C PHE A 136 1.44 -14.10 0.16
N GLN A 137 0.99 -15.30 0.48
CA GLN A 137 1.05 -16.46 -0.39
C GLN A 137 -0.33 -17.00 -0.77
N GLY A 138 -0.37 -17.71 -1.90
CA GLY A 138 -1.51 -18.47 -2.38
C GLY A 138 -1.08 -19.66 -3.23
N VAL A 139 -2.05 -20.27 -3.90
CA VAL A 139 -1.82 -21.38 -4.83
C VAL A 139 -2.38 -21.04 -6.20
N SER A 140 -1.53 -21.18 -7.23
CA SER A 140 -1.91 -20.97 -8.62
C SER A 140 -3.04 -21.92 -9.00
N GLN A 141 -4.13 -21.37 -9.56
CA GLN A 141 -5.27 -22.17 -10.00
C GLN A 141 -4.86 -23.20 -11.07
N ASP A 142 -3.96 -22.82 -11.96
CA ASP A 142 -3.58 -23.61 -13.14
C ASP A 142 -2.45 -24.59 -12.83
N THR A 143 -1.35 -24.09 -12.25
CA THR A 143 -0.12 -24.89 -12.07
C THR A 143 -0.05 -25.61 -10.73
N LYS A 144 -0.88 -25.20 -9.76
CA LYS A 144 -0.84 -25.66 -8.36
C LYS A 144 0.47 -25.33 -7.62
N ASP A 145 1.31 -24.46 -8.19
CA ASP A 145 2.49 -23.94 -7.52
C ASP A 145 2.12 -22.94 -6.42
N VAL A 146 3.03 -22.80 -5.44
CA VAL A 146 2.99 -21.69 -4.50
C VAL A 146 3.28 -20.40 -5.24
N THR A 147 2.50 -19.37 -4.95
CA THR A 147 2.69 -18.03 -5.52
C THR A 147 2.72 -16.99 -4.43
N THR A 148 3.42 -15.89 -4.68
CA THR A 148 3.40 -14.71 -3.80
C THR A 148 2.63 -13.54 -4.43
N LEU A 149 2.02 -12.72 -3.58
CA LEU A 149 1.13 -11.62 -3.99
C LEU A 149 1.86 -10.30 -4.24
N GLY A 150 3.18 -10.27 -4.01
CA GLY A 150 4.01 -9.07 -4.05
C GLY A 150 3.89 -8.20 -2.79
N ARG A 151 4.44 -6.99 -2.83
CA ARG A 151 4.42 -6.05 -1.69
C ARG A 151 2.99 -5.84 -1.17
N GLY A 152 2.86 -5.75 0.15
CA GLY A 152 1.55 -5.65 0.83
C GLY A 152 0.66 -6.90 0.69
N GLY A 153 1.24 -8.03 0.27
CA GLY A 153 0.50 -9.28 0.12
C GLY A 153 -0.17 -9.75 1.40
N SER A 154 0.47 -9.61 2.56
CA SER A 154 -0.12 -10.04 3.84
C SER A 154 -1.37 -9.22 4.22
N ASP A 155 -1.39 -7.92 3.95
CA ASP A 155 -2.59 -7.08 4.17
C ASP A 155 -3.72 -7.52 3.24
N THR A 156 -3.39 -7.79 1.98
CA THR A 156 -4.34 -8.25 0.97
C THR A 156 -4.91 -9.62 1.37
N THR A 157 -4.08 -10.55 1.86
CA THR A 157 -4.53 -11.85 2.37
C THR A 157 -5.49 -11.68 3.55
N ALA A 158 -5.19 -10.81 4.51
CA ALA A 158 -6.02 -10.59 5.68
C ALA A 158 -7.42 -10.06 5.30
N VAL A 159 -7.48 -9.05 4.45
CA VAL A 159 -8.75 -8.49 3.98
C VAL A 159 -9.54 -9.51 3.15
N ALA A 160 -8.87 -10.27 2.28
CA ALA A 160 -9.54 -11.28 1.46
C ALA A 160 -10.11 -12.43 2.31
N LEU A 161 -9.39 -12.88 3.33
CA LEU A 161 -9.88 -13.88 4.29
C LEU A 161 -11.06 -13.34 5.11
N ALA A 162 -10.95 -12.10 5.59
CA ALA A 162 -12.02 -11.45 6.33
C ALA A 162 -13.30 -11.33 5.51
N ALA A 163 -13.19 -10.94 4.24
CA ALA A 163 -14.33 -10.88 3.33
C ALA A 163 -14.94 -12.28 3.09
N ALA A 164 -14.12 -13.30 2.81
CA ALA A 164 -14.58 -14.66 2.53
C ALA A 164 -15.18 -15.39 3.75
N LEU A 165 -14.78 -14.97 4.94
CA LEU A 165 -15.32 -15.47 6.20
C LEU A 165 -16.49 -14.64 6.75
N HIS A 166 -16.81 -13.51 6.11
CA HIS A 166 -17.79 -12.53 6.63
C HIS A 166 -17.44 -12.03 8.03
N ALA A 167 -16.16 -11.69 8.24
CA ALA A 167 -15.69 -11.10 9.48
C ALA A 167 -16.31 -9.72 9.72
N ASP A 168 -16.47 -9.35 11.00
CA ASP A 168 -17.02 -8.05 11.40
C ASP A 168 -16.00 -6.92 11.18
N VAL A 169 -14.71 -7.22 11.32
CA VAL A 169 -13.62 -6.27 11.14
C VAL A 169 -12.32 -6.97 10.77
N CYS A 170 -11.50 -6.31 9.95
CA CYS A 170 -10.11 -6.68 9.72
C CYS A 170 -9.18 -5.70 10.45
N GLU A 171 -8.54 -6.13 11.53
CA GLU A 171 -7.54 -5.34 12.23
C GLU A 171 -6.17 -5.48 11.55
N ILE A 172 -5.54 -4.36 11.19
CA ILE A 172 -4.17 -4.33 10.66
C ILE A 172 -3.26 -3.72 11.72
N TYR A 173 -2.42 -4.57 12.31
CA TYR A 173 -1.43 -4.18 13.30
C TYR A 173 -0.07 -3.84 12.68
N THR A 174 0.39 -2.64 13.01
CA THR A 174 1.63 -2.05 12.53
C THR A 174 2.43 -1.40 13.66
N ASP A 175 3.48 -0.66 13.33
CA ASP A 175 4.38 0.08 14.24
C ASP A 175 4.02 1.56 14.42
N VAL A 176 2.88 1.98 13.87
CA VAL A 176 2.26 3.29 14.09
C VAL A 176 0.88 3.12 14.72
N ASP A 177 0.46 4.12 15.51
CA ASP A 177 -0.82 4.06 16.23
C ASP A 177 -2.05 4.11 15.33
N GLY A 178 -1.91 4.49 14.07
CA GLY A 178 -2.98 4.54 13.10
C GLY A 178 -2.53 5.30 11.85
N ILE A 179 -3.49 5.89 11.16
CA ILE A 179 -3.24 6.79 10.04
C ILE A 179 -3.19 8.22 10.56
N PHE A 180 -2.22 8.98 10.06
CA PHE A 180 -1.98 10.37 10.44
C PHE A 180 -2.19 11.29 9.24
N SER A 181 -2.41 12.58 9.52
CA SER A 181 -2.60 13.62 8.50
C SER A 181 -1.36 13.87 7.63
N ALA A 182 -0.19 13.39 8.04
CA ALA A 182 1.07 13.40 7.29
C ALA A 182 1.98 12.33 7.87
N ASP A 183 3.12 12.07 7.24
CA ASP A 183 4.15 11.19 7.81
C ASP A 183 4.72 11.82 9.10
N PRO A 184 4.54 11.18 10.28
CA PRO A 184 5.06 11.68 11.55
C PRO A 184 6.57 11.93 11.59
N ARG A 185 7.34 11.24 10.74
CA ARG A 185 8.80 11.39 10.65
C ARG A 185 9.22 12.71 10.00
N ILE A 186 8.35 13.28 9.17
CA ILE A 186 8.57 14.58 8.52
C ILE A 186 7.88 15.69 9.32
N VAL A 187 6.67 15.40 9.82
CA VAL A 187 5.78 16.32 10.52
C VAL A 187 5.43 15.76 11.90
N PRO A 188 6.19 16.10 12.96
CA PRO A 188 6.00 15.48 14.29
C PRO A 188 4.63 15.73 14.92
N ASN A 189 3.99 16.87 14.63
CA ASN A 189 2.64 17.22 15.09
C ASN A 189 1.53 16.72 14.14
N ALA A 190 1.79 15.73 13.27
CA ALA A 190 0.77 15.16 12.40
C ALA A 190 -0.41 14.64 13.24
N ARG A 191 -1.63 15.06 12.90
CA ARG A 191 -2.84 14.72 13.64
C ARG A 191 -3.23 13.26 13.41
N HIS A 192 -3.54 12.54 14.48
CA HIS A 192 -4.11 11.20 14.39
C HIS A 192 -5.54 11.24 13.83
N ILE A 193 -5.79 10.46 12.77
CA ILE A 193 -7.11 10.38 12.13
C ILE A 193 -7.88 9.25 12.80
N LYS A 194 -9.03 9.56 13.40
CA LYS A 194 -9.86 8.55 14.09
C LYS A 194 -10.64 7.67 13.13
N GLN A 195 -11.17 8.28 12.06
CA GLN A 195 -11.94 7.62 11.03
C GLN A 195 -11.63 8.25 9.68
N ILE A 196 -11.54 7.41 8.64
CA ILE A 196 -11.30 7.82 7.25
C ILE A 196 -12.16 6.95 6.32
N THR A 197 -12.63 7.51 5.22
CA THR A 197 -13.39 6.74 4.22
C THR A 197 -12.47 5.84 3.39
N TYR A 198 -13.05 4.85 2.70
CA TYR A 198 -12.27 4.01 1.81
C TYR A 198 -11.61 4.80 0.69
N GLU A 199 -12.31 5.76 0.08
CA GLU A 199 -11.80 6.56 -1.03
C GLU A 199 -10.63 7.47 -0.61
N GLU A 200 -10.74 8.14 0.52
CA GLU A 200 -9.63 8.96 1.03
C GLU A 200 -8.41 8.11 1.38
N MET A 201 -8.62 6.93 1.98
CA MET A 201 -7.52 6.02 2.28
C MET A 201 -6.90 5.44 1.00
N LEU A 202 -7.69 5.14 -0.03
CA LEU A 202 -7.17 4.73 -1.34
C LEU A 202 -6.27 5.80 -1.94
N GLU A 203 -6.68 7.07 -1.89
CA GLU A 203 -5.89 8.18 -2.40
C GLU A 203 -4.61 8.41 -1.59
N LEU A 204 -4.68 8.33 -0.25
CA LEU A 204 -3.48 8.38 0.60
C LEU A 204 -2.50 7.25 0.28
N ALA A 205 -2.99 6.01 0.18
CA ALA A 205 -2.16 4.84 -0.12
C ALA A 205 -1.53 4.93 -1.52
N ALA A 206 -2.28 5.39 -2.52
CA ALA A 206 -1.78 5.60 -3.88
C ALA A 206 -0.69 6.68 -3.95
N CYS A 207 -0.71 7.65 -3.02
CA CYS A 207 0.23 8.76 -2.98
C CYS A 207 1.42 8.54 -2.04
N GLY A 208 1.62 7.32 -1.55
CA GLY A 208 2.80 6.93 -0.78
C GLY A 208 2.59 6.79 0.73
N ALA A 209 1.35 6.86 1.24
CA ALA A 209 1.08 6.52 2.63
C ALA A 209 1.32 5.01 2.87
N LYS A 210 2.44 4.67 3.54
CA LYS A 210 2.92 3.28 3.70
C LYS A 210 2.21 2.46 4.79
N VAL A 211 1.11 2.95 5.35
CA VAL A 211 0.44 2.30 6.50
C VAL A 211 -0.46 1.13 6.07
N LEU A 212 -1.16 1.27 4.94
CA LEU A 212 -1.99 0.23 4.35
C LEU A 212 -1.65 0.09 2.88
N HIS A 213 -1.58 -1.15 2.41
CA HIS A 213 -1.39 -1.39 0.98
C HIS A 213 -2.66 -1.09 0.17
N LEU A 214 -2.52 -0.37 -0.95
CA LEU A 214 -3.64 0.06 -1.81
C LEU A 214 -4.65 -1.07 -2.12
N ARG A 215 -4.14 -2.25 -2.51
CA ARG A 215 -4.98 -3.40 -2.88
C ARG A 215 -5.84 -3.91 -1.72
N SER A 216 -5.36 -3.81 -0.47
CA SER A 216 -6.15 -4.27 0.68
C SER A 216 -7.31 -3.33 0.96
N VAL A 217 -7.11 -2.02 0.83
CA VAL A 217 -8.17 -1.01 0.95
C VAL A 217 -9.19 -1.16 -0.16
N GLU A 218 -8.74 -1.40 -1.40
CA GLU A 218 -9.64 -1.61 -2.54
C GLU A 218 -10.53 -2.85 -2.34
N TYR A 219 -9.93 -3.94 -1.86
CA TYR A 219 -10.67 -5.17 -1.56
C TYR A 219 -11.70 -4.95 -0.45
N ALA A 220 -11.32 -4.26 0.62
CA ALA A 220 -12.21 -3.94 1.75
C ALA A 220 -13.39 -3.07 1.32
N ARG A 221 -13.14 -2.04 0.49
CA ARG A 221 -14.19 -1.18 -0.09
C ARG A 221 -15.21 -2.00 -0.86
N ARG A 222 -14.76 -2.89 -1.76
CA ARG A 222 -15.64 -3.75 -2.57
C ARG A 222 -16.47 -4.70 -1.71
N ALA A 223 -15.92 -5.18 -0.59
CA ALA A 223 -16.59 -6.08 0.32
C ALA A 223 -17.44 -5.38 1.39
N GLY A 224 -17.35 -4.05 1.52
CA GLY A 224 -17.96 -3.30 2.63
C GLY A 224 -17.38 -3.69 4.00
N LEU A 225 -16.14 -4.15 4.05
CA LEU A 225 -15.49 -4.67 5.25
C LEU A 225 -14.70 -3.55 5.97
N PRO A 226 -14.99 -3.22 7.23
CA PRO A 226 -14.21 -2.24 7.98
C PRO A 226 -12.76 -2.72 8.21
N ILE A 227 -11.80 -1.83 7.97
CA ILE A 227 -10.39 -2.06 8.35
C ILE A 227 -10.08 -1.22 9.59
N HIS A 228 -9.47 -1.82 10.60
CA HIS A 228 -9.06 -1.14 11.81
C HIS A 228 -7.54 -1.12 11.92
N VAL A 229 -6.92 0.02 11.63
CA VAL A 229 -5.47 0.20 11.71
C VAL A 229 -5.05 0.51 13.14
N ARG A 230 -4.14 -0.29 13.69
CA ARG A 230 -3.72 -0.19 15.10
C ARG A 230 -2.23 -0.44 15.26
N SER A 231 -1.66 0.02 16.37
CA SER A 231 -0.30 -0.35 16.75
C SER A 231 -0.29 -1.67 17.54
N SER A 232 0.68 -2.54 17.25
CA SER A 232 0.99 -3.69 18.13
C SER A 232 1.85 -3.30 19.33
N TYR A 233 2.30 -2.05 19.43
CA TYR A 233 3.15 -1.53 20.51
C TYR A 233 2.36 -0.79 21.59
N SER A 234 1.14 -0.36 21.27
CA SER A 234 0.27 0.37 22.19
C SER A 234 -1.12 -0.28 22.32
N THR A 235 -1.93 0.20 23.26
CA THR A 235 -3.34 -0.17 23.38
C THR A 235 -4.25 0.93 22.82
N ASN A 236 -3.70 1.89 22.07
CA ASN A 236 -4.46 2.99 21.50
C ASN A 236 -5.55 2.46 20.54
N THR A 237 -6.59 3.27 20.38
CA THR A 237 -7.74 2.88 19.56
C THR A 237 -7.37 2.77 18.10
N GLY A 238 -6.47 3.61 17.59
CA GLY A 238 -6.09 3.66 16.18
C GLY A 238 -7.17 4.20 15.27
N THR A 239 -7.11 3.86 13.98
CA THR A 239 -7.92 4.48 12.91
C THR A 239 -8.88 3.48 12.28
N MET A 240 -10.15 3.84 12.17
CA MET A 240 -11.15 3.07 11.43
C MET A 240 -11.22 3.52 9.97
N VAL A 241 -11.04 2.59 9.03
CA VAL A 241 -11.25 2.81 7.59
C VAL A 241 -12.60 2.19 7.23
N THR A 242 -13.61 3.03 7.01
CA THR A 242 -14.99 2.58 6.76
C THR A 242 -15.84 3.69 6.14
N GLY A 243 -16.99 3.31 5.56
CA GLY A 243 -17.94 4.23 4.93
C GLY A 243 -17.45 4.75 3.59
N SER A 244 -18.35 5.46 2.89
CA SER A 244 -18.04 6.14 1.65
C SER A 244 -18.07 7.65 1.82
N MET A 245 -17.36 8.37 0.94
CA MET A 245 -17.46 9.83 0.86
C MET A 245 -18.89 10.31 0.54
N GLU A 246 -19.70 9.49 -0.14
CA GLU A 246 -21.10 9.84 -0.44
C GLU A 246 -21.96 9.94 0.84
N ASP A 247 -21.55 9.26 1.91
CA ASP A 247 -22.23 9.28 3.20
C ASP A 247 -21.83 10.48 4.08
N LEU A 248 -20.79 11.24 3.68
CA LEU A 248 -20.30 12.39 4.44
C LEU A 248 -21.20 13.63 4.21
N PRO A 249 -21.59 14.35 5.27
CA PRO A 249 -22.26 15.63 5.12
C PRO A 249 -21.38 16.62 4.34
N VAL A 250 -21.95 17.33 3.36
CA VAL A 250 -21.23 18.27 2.48
C VAL A 250 -20.49 19.36 3.28
N GLU A 251 -21.07 19.80 4.40
CA GLU A 251 -20.49 20.80 5.30
C GLU A 251 -19.28 20.29 6.12
N GLN A 252 -19.03 18.98 6.14
CA GLN A 252 -17.94 18.32 6.87
C GLN A 252 -16.80 17.85 5.94
N ALA A 253 -16.89 18.13 4.64
CA ALA A 253 -15.85 17.77 3.68
C ALA A 253 -14.57 18.59 3.97
N LEU A 254 -13.62 17.96 4.67
CA LEU A 254 -12.36 18.55 5.10
C LEU A 254 -11.19 18.02 4.25
N ILE A 255 -10.04 18.68 4.42
CA ILE A 255 -8.76 18.13 3.99
C ILE A 255 -8.32 17.09 5.02
N THR A 256 -7.94 15.92 4.51
CA THR A 256 -7.72 14.71 5.31
C THR A 256 -6.24 14.57 5.66
N GLY A 257 -5.37 14.79 4.67
CA GLY A 257 -3.94 14.68 4.90
C GLY A 257 -3.06 15.00 3.70
N VAL A 258 -1.76 14.92 3.92
CA VAL A 258 -0.68 15.09 2.97
C VAL A 258 0.08 13.78 2.85
N ALA A 259 0.16 13.24 1.64
CA ALA A 259 0.95 12.06 1.33
C ALA A 259 2.15 12.44 0.46
N HIS A 260 3.21 11.64 0.51
CA HIS A 260 4.39 11.87 -0.29
C HIS A 260 5.03 10.56 -0.75
N ASP A 261 5.74 10.60 -1.87
CA ASP A 261 6.49 9.47 -2.40
C ASP A 261 7.85 9.93 -2.97
N ARG A 262 8.91 9.21 -2.60
CA ARG A 262 10.31 9.41 -3.03
C ARG A 262 10.81 8.29 -3.95
N SER A 263 9.99 7.27 -4.17
CA SER A 263 10.35 6.04 -4.87
C SER A 263 10.10 6.10 -6.39
N GLU A 264 9.56 7.23 -6.88
CA GLU A 264 9.23 7.42 -8.28
C GLU A 264 10.36 8.09 -9.07
N ALA A 265 10.46 7.72 -10.34
CA ALA A 265 11.14 8.46 -11.39
C ALA A 265 10.10 9.08 -12.32
N LYS A 266 10.55 10.03 -13.14
CA LYS A 266 9.77 10.70 -14.18
C LYS A 266 10.36 10.36 -15.54
N ILE A 267 9.52 9.95 -16.48
CA ILE A 267 9.85 9.86 -17.90
C ILE A 267 9.05 10.92 -18.65
N THR A 268 9.69 11.63 -19.58
CA THR A 268 9.02 12.53 -20.51
C THR A 268 9.35 12.14 -21.94
N ILE A 269 8.30 11.83 -22.70
CA ILE A 269 8.36 11.55 -24.13
C ILE A 269 8.12 12.86 -24.86
N VAL A 270 9.18 13.38 -25.48
CA VAL A 270 9.20 14.72 -26.06
C VAL A 270 8.71 14.68 -27.50
N GLY A 271 7.78 15.56 -27.86
CA GLY A 271 7.34 15.79 -29.23
C GLY A 271 6.63 14.61 -29.87
N VAL A 272 5.73 13.97 -29.14
CA VAL A 272 4.79 12.97 -29.65
C VAL A 272 3.83 13.64 -30.64
N PRO A 273 3.61 13.09 -31.85
CA PRO A 273 2.57 13.59 -32.75
C PRO A 273 1.19 13.54 -32.09
N ASP A 274 0.44 14.65 -32.16
CA ASP A 274 -0.91 14.76 -31.59
C ASP A 274 -1.94 14.14 -32.53
N GLU A 275 -1.89 12.80 -32.64
CA GLU A 275 -2.79 12.01 -33.47
C GLU A 275 -3.41 10.86 -32.66
N PRO A 276 -4.64 10.43 -33.00
CA PRO A 276 -5.26 9.28 -32.35
C PRO A 276 -4.37 8.02 -32.36
N GLY A 277 -4.24 7.40 -31.19
CA GLY A 277 -3.50 6.15 -31.02
C GLY A 277 -2.01 6.30 -30.71
N ALA A 278 -1.42 7.50 -30.73
CA ALA A 278 -0.03 7.70 -30.34
C ALA A 278 0.20 7.33 -28.86
N ALA A 279 -0.64 7.84 -27.96
CA ALA A 279 -0.62 7.48 -26.53
C ALA A 279 -0.85 5.98 -26.30
N ALA A 280 -1.79 5.36 -27.03
CA ALA A 280 -2.07 3.93 -26.90
C ALA A 280 -0.82 3.08 -27.16
N ARG A 281 -0.08 3.35 -28.25
CA ARG A 281 1.16 2.62 -28.56
C ARG A 281 2.23 2.76 -27.48
N ILE A 282 2.35 3.93 -26.87
CA ILE A 282 3.27 4.20 -25.76
C ILE A 282 2.91 3.36 -24.55
N PHE A 283 1.65 3.44 -24.10
CA PHE A 283 1.21 2.75 -22.89
C PHE A 283 1.06 1.24 -23.09
N ASP A 284 0.72 0.76 -24.28
CA ASP A 284 0.76 -0.67 -24.63
C ASP A 284 2.18 -1.23 -24.54
N THR A 285 3.18 -0.44 -24.94
CA THR A 285 4.59 -0.84 -24.85
C THR A 285 5.05 -0.92 -23.39
N ALA A 286 4.66 0.05 -22.56
CA ALA A 286 4.96 0.00 -21.14
C ALA A 286 4.23 -1.16 -20.43
N ALA A 287 2.96 -1.39 -20.75
CA ALA A 287 2.17 -2.49 -20.22
C ALA A 287 2.72 -3.86 -20.65
N GLY A 288 3.15 -4.02 -21.90
CA GLY A 288 3.79 -5.24 -22.41
C GLY A 288 5.15 -5.52 -21.77
N ALA A 289 5.79 -4.52 -21.17
CA ALA A 289 6.98 -4.65 -20.34
C ALA A 289 6.67 -4.78 -18.83
N GLU A 290 5.40 -4.95 -18.45
CA GLU A 290 4.90 -5.05 -17.07
C GLU A 290 5.27 -3.86 -16.16
N ILE A 291 5.34 -2.67 -16.74
CA ILE A 291 5.71 -1.44 -16.02
C ILE A 291 4.46 -0.83 -15.40
N ASN A 292 4.50 -0.58 -14.09
CA ASN A 292 3.42 0.10 -13.38
C ASN A 292 3.61 1.60 -13.49
N ILE A 293 2.77 2.24 -14.29
CA ILE A 293 2.72 3.70 -14.42
C ILE A 293 1.74 4.25 -13.37
N ASP A 294 2.12 5.34 -12.72
CA ASP A 294 1.26 6.06 -11.78
C ASP A 294 0.64 7.31 -12.41
N MET A 295 1.29 8.46 -12.29
CA MET A 295 0.76 9.72 -12.78
C MET A 295 1.05 9.86 -14.27
N ILE A 296 0.04 10.26 -15.05
CA ILE A 296 0.17 10.62 -16.48
C ILE A 296 -0.23 12.07 -16.65
N VAL A 297 0.62 12.86 -17.29
CA VAL A 297 0.36 14.26 -17.63
C VAL A 297 0.67 14.48 -19.11
N GLN A 298 -0.34 14.94 -19.83
CA GLN A 298 -0.21 15.46 -21.19
C GLN A 298 -0.90 16.82 -21.20
N ASN A 299 -0.17 17.86 -21.60
CA ASN A 299 -0.75 19.18 -21.79
C ASN A 299 -1.27 19.33 -23.24
N VAL A 300 -1.98 20.42 -23.53
CA VAL A 300 -2.39 20.75 -24.90
C VAL A 300 -1.17 20.89 -25.81
N SER A 301 -1.32 20.46 -27.07
CA SER A 301 -0.25 20.56 -28.08
C SER A 301 0.25 22.00 -28.20
N THR A 302 1.56 22.19 -28.38
CA THR A 302 2.11 23.53 -28.58
C THR A 302 1.61 24.09 -29.91
N GLU A 303 0.96 25.26 -29.89
CA GLU A 303 0.34 25.89 -31.06
C GLU A 303 1.26 25.85 -32.30
N GLY A 304 0.73 25.35 -33.41
CA GLY A 304 1.43 25.31 -34.70
C GLY A 304 2.38 24.13 -34.91
N THR A 305 2.64 23.26 -33.92
CA THR A 305 3.56 22.12 -34.08
C THR A 305 2.89 20.77 -34.31
N GLY A 306 1.60 20.62 -33.94
CA GLY A 306 0.89 19.34 -33.99
C GLY A 306 1.53 18.26 -33.12
N ARG A 307 2.24 18.67 -32.07
CA ARG A 307 2.99 17.78 -31.17
C ARG A 307 2.75 18.16 -29.71
N THR A 308 2.86 17.15 -28.86
CA THR A 308 2.74 17.27 -27.41
C THR A 308 3.84 16.48 -26.72
N ASP A 309 4.12 16.83 -25.48
CA ASP A 309 4.91 16.00 -24.58
C ASP A 309 3.97 15.15 -23.73
N ILE A 310 4.40 13.94 -23.42
CA ILE A 310 3.70 13.04 -22.49
C ILE A 310 4.68 12.69 -21.38
N SER A 311 4.35 13.10 -20.16
CA SER A 311 5.14 12.79 -18.97
C SER A 311 4.39 11.78 -18.11
N PHE A 312 5.10 10.84 -17.52
CA PHE A 312 4.53 9.95 -16.52
C PHE A 312 5.53 9.56 -15.44
N THR A 313 5.03 9.14 -14.28
CA THR A 313 5.84 8.61 -13.18
C THR A 313 5.73 7.09 -13.08
N LEU A 314 6.79 6.48 -12.55
CA LEU A 314 6.92 5.03 -12.36
C LEU A 314 7.94 4.75 -11.25
N PRO A 315 7.96 3.55 -10.64
CA PRO A 315 9.00 3.17 -9.70
C PRO A 315 10.41 3.35 -10.29
N LYS A 316 11.36 3.91 -9.53
CA LYS A 316 12.76 4.11 -9.96
C LYS A 316 13.41 2.83 -10.48
N THR A 317 13.02 1.68 -9.91
CA THR A 317 13.51 0.35 -10.32
C THR A 317 13.12 -0.04 -11.74
N ASP A 318 11.99 0.48 -12.23
CA ASP A 318 11.47 0.16 -13.56
C ASP A 318 11.98 1.13 -14.64
N GLY A 319 12.61 2.23 -14.24
CA GLY A 319 13.15 3.28 -15.11
C GLY A 319 14.01 2.77 -16.27
N PRO A 320 15.06 1.98 -16.01
CA PRO A 320 15.92 1.43 -17.07
C PRO A 320 15.15 0.57 -18.08
N THR A 321 14.24 -0.29 -17.60
CA THR A 321 13.40 -1.16 -18.44
C THR A 321 12.45 -0.33 -19.30
N ALA A 322 11.83 0.70 -18.71
CA ALA A 322 10.93 1.62 -19.40
C ALA A 322 11.64 2.37 -20.52
N MET A 323 12.81 2.94 -20.24
CA MET A 323 13.61 3.67 -21.22
C MET A 323 14.04 2.77 -22.39
N ALA A 324 14.46 1.54 -22.09
CA ALA A 324 14.83 0.56 -23.13
C ALA A 324 13.62 0.14 -23.99
N ALA A 325 12.44 -0.06 -23.39
CA ALA A 325 11.23 -0.44 -24.12
C ALA A 325 10.73 0.71 -25.01
N LEU A 326 10.64 1.93 -24.48
CA LEU A 326 10.17 3.11 -25.19
C LEU A 326 11.11 3.53 -26.32
N SER A 327 12.44 3.36 -26.15
CA SER A 327 13.40 3.69 -27.21
C SER A 327 13.18 2.87 -28.48
N LYS A 328 12.66 1.63 -28.38
CA LYS A 328 12.40 0.76 -29.54
C LYS A 328 11.23 1.23 -30.39
N ILE A 329 10.31 2.01 -29.83
CA ILE A 329 9.12 2.50 -30.54
C ILE A 329 9.28 3.96 -31.01
N GLN A 330 10.47 4.54 -30.85
CA GLN A 330 10.72 5.95 -31.22
C GLN A 330 10.41 6.23 -32.69
N GLU A 331 10.89 5.40 -33.60
CA GLU A 331 10.66 5.60 -35.04
C GLU A 331 9.21 5.35 -35.44
N SER A 332 8.54 4.37 -34.82
CA SER A 332 7.16 4.01 -35.14
C SER A 332 6.16 5.04 -34.63
N VAL A 333 6.37 5.58 -33.43
CA VAL A 333 5.54 6.64 -32.84
C VAL A 333 5.98 8.04 -33.27
N LYS A 334 7.22 8.19 -33.76
CA LYS A 334 7.82 9.44 -34.26
C LYS A 334 7.94 10.53 -33.20
N PHE A 335 8.24 10.19 -31.95
CA PHE A 335 8.58 11.19 -30.93
C PHE A 335 10.03 11.67 -31.07
N LYS A 336 10.34 12.88 -30.59
CA LYS A 336 11.64 13.53 -30.75
C LYS A 336 12.71 13.02 -29.78
N GLY A 337 12.32 12.67 -28.56
CA GLY A 337 13.26 12.14 -27.56
C GLY A 337 12.60 11.61 -26.30
N LEU A 338 13.42 11.02 -25.44
CA LEU A 338 13.05 10.56 -24.10
C LEU A 338 13.92 11.26 -23.07
N LEU A 339 13.30 11.76 -22.01
CA LEU A 339 13.98 12.30 -20.83
C LEU A 339 13.66 11.41 -19.65
N TYR A 340 14.66 11.14 -18.82
CA TYR A 340 14.55 10.38 -17.58
C TYR A 340 15.10 11.20 -16.43
N ASP A 341 14.37 11.25 -15.33
CA ASP A 341 14.76 11.95 -14.10
C ASP A 341 14.33 11.11 -12.87
N ASP A 342 15.29 10.55 -12.14
CA ASP A 342 15.08 9.82 -10.89
C ASP A 342 15.32 10.66 -9.64
N HIS A 343 15.53 11.97 -9.79
CA HIS A 343 15.68 12.96 -8.72
C HIS A 343 14.41 13.79 -8.55
N VAL A 344 13.29 13.09 -8.44
CA VAL A 344 11.95 13.65 -8.25
C VAL A 344 11.27 13.08 -7.02
N GLY A 345 10.38 13.87 -6.44
CA GLY A 345 9.46 13.47 -5.38
C GLY A 345 8.04 13.91 -5.71
N LYS A 346 7.05 13.16 -5.24
CA LYS A 346 5.63 13.45 -5.39
C LYS A 346 5.05 13.85 -4.04
N VAL A 347 4.36 14.98 -3.96
CA VAL A 347 3.57 15.38 -2.77
C VAL A 347 2.12 15.61 -3.18
N SER A 348 1.19 15.13 -2.36
CA SER A 348 -0.24 15.20 -2.64
C SER A 348 -1.02 15.67 -1.42
N LEU A 349 -1.99 16.55 -1.66
CA LEU A 349 -3.03 16.90 -0.70
C LEU A 349 -4.28 16.10 -1.00
N ILE A 350 -4.83 15.42 0.01
CA ILE A 350 -6.00 14.55 -0.12
C ILE A 350 -7.12 15.07 0.79
N GLY A 351 -8.36 15.12 0.28
CA GLY A 351 -9.55 15.21 1.11
C GLY A 351 -10.83 15.52 0.34
N ALA A 352 -11.97 15.07 0.87
CA ALA A 352 -13.28 15.31 0.25
C ALA A 352 -13.60 16.80 0.09
N GLY A 353 -13.02 17.66 0.95
CA GLY A 353 -13.21 19.11 0.92
C GLY A 353 -12.76 19.81 -0.36
N MET A 354 -11.97 19.13 -1.20
CA MET A 354 -11.53 19.68 -2.49
C MET A 354 -12.67 19.93 -3.47
N ARG A 355 -13.75 19.12 -3.42
CA ARG A 355 -14.91 19.29 -4.31
C ARG A 355 -15.71 20.56 -3.99
N SER A 356 -15.77 20.95 -2.72
CA SER A 356 -16.68 21.97 -2.20
C SER A 356 -16.02 23.32 -1.92
N HIS A 357 -14.68 23.40 -1.93
CA HIS A 357 -13.94 24.61 -1.54
C HIS A 357 -12.99 25.10 -2.66
N PRO A 358 -13.38 26.14 -3.43
CA PRO A 358 -12.59 26.68 -4.54
C PRO A 358 -11.19 27.18 -4.17
N GLY A 359 -10.93 27.49 -2.89
CA GLY A 359 -9.65 28.03 -2.41
C GLY A 359 -8.53 27.02 -2.18
N VAL A 360 -8.83 25.71 -2.20
CA VAL A 360 -7.86 24.67 -1.81
C VAL A 360 -6.64 24.66 -2.74
N ALA A 361 -6.86 24.64 -4.06
CA ALA A 361 -5.74 24.61 -5.01
C ALA A 361 -4.86 25.87 -4.89
N ALA A 362 -5.48 27.04 -4.69
CA ALA A 362 -4.75 28.29 -4.50
C ALA A 362 -3.89 28.27 -3.24
N GLY A 363 -4.44 27.81 -2.11
CA GLY A 363 -3.69 27.65 -0.85
C GLY A 363 -2.54 26.66 -0.99
N PHE A 364 -2.76 25.54 -1.67
CA PHE A 364 -1.75 24.52 -1.92
C PHE A 364 -0.56 25.06 -2.72
N PHE A 365 -0.80 25.74 -3.84
CA PHE A 365 0.28 26.31 -4.66
C PHE A 365 0.97 27.49 -3.96
N ALA A 366 0.24 28.31 -3.20
CA ALA A 366 0.81 29.39 -2.42
C ALA A 366 1.76 28.86 -1.33
N ALA A 367 1.38 27.78 -0.63
CA ALA A 367 2.21 27.15 0.39
C ALA A 367 3.55 26.64 -0.20
N LEU A 368 3.50 25.96 -1.34
CA LEU A 368 4.70 25.50 -2.04
C LEU A 368 5.59 26.66 -2.50
N GLY A 369 4.99 27.70 -3.08
CA GLY A 369 5.72 28.89 -3.51
C GLY A 369 6.40 29.62 -2.34
N ALA A 370 5.72 29.75 -1.21
CA ALA A 370 6.28 30.36 0.00
C ALA A 370 7.44 29.55 0.59
N ALA A 371 7.41 28.22 0.44
CA ALA A 371 8.50 27.32 0.84
C ALA A 371 9.65 27.26 -0.18
N GLY A 372 9.56 27.97 -1.31
CA GLY A 372 10.57 27.95 -2.36
C GLY A 372 10.61 26.66 -3.18
N VAL A 373 9.53 25.86 -3.13
CA VAL A 373 9.44 24.58 -3.84
C VAL A 373 8.96 24.81 -5.27
N ASN A 374 9.79 24.47 -6.25
CA ASN A 374 9.41 24.55 -7.65
C ASN A 374 8.53 23.36 -8.06
N ILE A 375 7.43 23.66 -8.77
CA ILE A 375 6.49 22.65 -9.27
C ILE A 375 6.88 22.26 -10.70
N GLU A 376 7.13 20.97 -10.93
CA GLU A 376 7.50 20.45 -12.24
C GLU A 376 6.31 19.86 -13.00
N MET A 377 5.40 19.18 -12.29
CA MET A 377 4.18 18.60 -12.84
C MET A 377 3.03 18.77 -11.86
N ILE A 378 1.81 18.86 -12.39
CA ILE A 378 0.57 18.94 -11.62
C ILE A 378 -0.37 17.86 -12.16
N SER A 379 -1.01 17.12 -11.26
CA SER A 379 -2.12 16.22 -11.57
C SER A 379 -3.19 16.33 -10.49
N THR A 380 -4.44 16.13 -10.86
CA THR A 380 -5.59 16.31 -9.96
C THR A 380 -6.61 15.19 -10.13
N SER A 381 -7.20 14.72 -9.03
CA SER A 381 -8.44 13.94 -9.03
C SER A 381 -9.55 14.75 -8.38
N GLU A 382 -10.72 14.16 -8.18
CA GLU A 382 -11.85 14.84 -7.54
C GLU A 382 -11.57 15.23 -6.08
N ILE A 383 -10.66 14.51 -5.40
CA ILE A 383 -10.33 14.72 -3.97
C ILE A 383 -8.82 14.79 -3.72
N ARG A 384 -8.04 15.06 -4.77
CA ARG A 384 -6.58 15.08 -4.70
C ARG A 384 -5.99 16.15 -5.60
N VAL A 385 -4.98 16.87 -5.11
CA VAL A 385 -4.00 17.58 -5.96
C VAL A 385 -2.62 17.01 -5.65
N SER A 386 -1.92 16.60 -6.70
CA SER A 386 -0.57 16.04 -6.65
C SER A 386 0.37 16.91 -7.47
N VAL A 387 1.60 17.08 -6.96
CA VAL A 387 2.68 17.71 -7.71
C VAL A 387 3.95 16.91 -7.65
N VAL A 388 4.74 17.01 -8.71
CA VAL A 388 6.12 16.54 -8.75
C VAL A 388 7.05 17.73 -8.50
N CYS A 389 8.00 17.56 -7.58
CA CYS A 389 9.06 18.50 -7.29
C CYS A 389 10.40 17.75 -7.16
N ARG A 390 11.48 18.44 -6.81
CA ARG A 390 12.74 17.78 -6.46
C ARG A 390 12.59 16.95 -5.18
N ASP A 391 13.24 15.80 -5.16
CA ASP A 391 13.24 14.93 -3.97
C ASP A 391 13.86 15.65 -2.75
N THR A 392 14.88 16.48 -2.95
CA THR A 392 15.49 17.31 -1.90
C THR A 392 14.52 18.25 -1.20
N ASP A 393 13.48 18.71 -1.91
CA ASP A 393 12.55 19.72 -1.43
C ASP A 393 11.29 19.11 -0.79
N LEU A 394 11.13 17.78 -0.89
CA LEU A 394 9.87 17.12 -0.58
C LEU A 394 9.46 17.23 0.90
N ASP A 395 10.42 17.19 1.83
CA ASP A 395 10.12 17.36 3.26
C ASP A 395 9.63 18.79 3.56
N ALA A 396 10.23 19.79 2.91
CA ALA A 396 9.81 21.18 3.06
C ALA A 396 8.41 21.39 2.45
N ALA A 397 8.14 20.77 1.30
CA ALA A 397 6.84 20.77 0.66
C ALA A 397 5.75 20.17 1.57
N VAL A 398 6.01 18.98 2.14
CA VAL A 398 5.07 18.29 3.04
C VAL A 398 4.76 19.15 4.27
N ARG A 399 5.78 19.73 4.93
CA ARG A 399 5.58 20.61 6.09
C ARG A 399 4.78 21.86 5.73
N ALA A 400 5.16 22.55 4.65
CA ALA A 400 4.51 23.78 4.23
C ALA A 400 3.03 23.57 3.87
N ILE A 401 2.71 22.48 3.18
CA ILE A 401 1.32 22.13 2.88
C ILE A 401 0.58 21.77 4.17
N HIS A 402 1.18 20.94 5.04
CA HIS A 402 0.53 20.52 6.28
C HIS A 402 0.18 21.70 7.20
N ASP A 403 1.10 22.65 7.35
CA ASP A 403 0.90 23.89 8.11
C ASP A 403 -0.16 24.79 7.46
N ALA A 404 -0.13 24.96 6.13
CA ALA A 404 -1.07 25.84 5.41
C ALA A 404 -2.54 25.40 5.47
N PHE A 405 -2.79 24.11 5.79
CA PHE A 405 -4.13 23.54 5.91
C PHE A 405 -4.51 23.18 7.35
N ASP A 406 -3.76 23.67 8.35
CA ASP A 406 -4.03 23.48 9.77
C ASP A 406 -4.27 22.01 10.14
N LEU A 407 -3.45 21.11 9.58
CA LEU A 407 -3.61 19.66 9.74
C LEU A 407 -2.91 19.11 11.00
N GLY A 408 -2.34 19.98 11.83
CA GLY A 408 -1.66 19.62 13.08
C GLY A 408 -2.59 19.17 14.19
N GLY A 409 -2.06 18.32 15.06
CA GLY A 409 -2.67 17.95 16.34
C GLY A 409 -1.90 18.53 17.52
N ASP A 410 -2.48 18.39 18.72
CA ASP A 410 -1.90 18.87 19.98
C ASP A 410 -0.83 17.93 20.57
N THR A 411 -0.69 16.73 20.00
CA THR A 411 0.19 15.67 20.49
C THR A 411 1.18 15.25 19.42
N GLU A 412 2.43 15.03 19.82
CA GLU A 412 3.45 14.46 18.94
C GLU A 412 3.10 13.00 18.58
N ALA A 413 3.17 12.68 17.29
CA ALA A 413 2.87 11.36 16.78
C ALA A 413 4.05 10.40 17.03
N VAL A 414 3.77 9.24 17.61
CA VAL A 414 4.79 8.24 17.96
C VAL A 414 4.92 7.17 16.87
N VAL A 415 6.14 6.99 16.37
CA VAL A 415 6.52 5.87 15.49
C VAL A 415 7.38 4.91 16.29
N TYR A 416 6.88 3.69 16.54
CA TYR A 416 7.52 2.76 17.48
C TYR A 416 8.67 1.97 16.86
N ALA A 417 8.61 1.71 15.56
CA ALA A 417 9.59 0.95 14.79
C ALA A 417 9.43 1.23 13.30
N GLY A 418 10.30 0.63 12.48
CA GLY A 418 10.25 0.73 11.02
C GLY A 418 11.15 1.83 10.46
N THR A 419 11.79 1.53 9.33
CA THR A 419 12.72 2.45 8.65
C THR A 419 12.01 3.45 7.73
N GLY A 420 10.71 3.27 7.49
CA GLY A 420 9.96 4.03 6.49
C GLY A 420 10.38 3.79 5.06
N ARG A 421 11.18 2.75 4.81
CA ARG A 421 11.62 2.36 3.47
C ARG A 421 10.48 1.84 2.62
#